data_AF-K0QZM8-F1
#
_entry.id   AF-K0QZM8-F1
#
_cell.length_a   1.000
_cell.length_b   1.000
_cell.length_c   1.000
_cell.angle_alpha   90.00
_cell.angle_beta   90.00
_cell.angle_gamma   90.00
#
_symmetry.space_group_name_H-M   'P 1'
#
loop_
_entity.id
_entity.type
_entity.pdbx_description
1 polymer ?
#
loop_
_entity_poly.entity_id
_entity_poly.type
_entity_poly.pdbx_seq_one_letter_code
_entity_poly.pdbx_strand_id
1 'polypeptide(L)'
;MGAGGSALGTAQNLQDLQQRLMSSGHERPEGERCPICFLLIEFAVNEHSKINVCCMKRLCNGCDLAARQRGLRGCPFCRTPHPHDDASTLVMVQKRVDKGDADAISFLGRKYFGGKLGLTKDVSRAIELWTVAAELGSLDAHDLLGHTYYTGDGVEEDKPRGIRHWQQAAVQGHALSRHNLDVVEHKNGNYDLAVQHRMISAKMGDQGSLNGTKDMFKRGHATKAQYAEALMGYRDAVEEMKSPQREEAKRIGV
;
A
#
# COMPACT_ATOMS: atom_id res chain seq x y z
N MET A 1 47.24 -12.02 -10.84
CA MET A 1 46.42 -10.80 -11.03
C MET A 1 45.01 -11.24 -11.37
N GLY A 2 43.98 -10.70 -10.69
CA GLY A 2 42.59 -10.79 -11.15
C GLY A 2 41.63 -11.67 -10.33
N ALA A 3 41.35 -11.33 -9.07
CA ALA A 3 40.19 -11.83 -8.32
C ALA A 3 39.74 -10.79 -7.26
N GLY A 4 39.51 -9.54 -7.71
CA GLY A 4 39.12 -8.43 -6.82
C GLY A 4 37.94 -7.59 -7.31
N GLY A 5 37.28 -7.96 -8.41
CA GLY A 5 36.30 -7.11 -9.10
C GLY A 5 34.82 -7.32 -8.73
N SER A 6 34.42 -8.45 -8.14
CA SER A 6 33.00 -8.77 -7.96
C SER A 6 32.38 -8.21 -6.67
N ALA A 7 33.11 -8.24 -5.54
CA ALA A 7 32.59 -7.78 -4.24
C ALA A 7 32.40 -6.26 -4.15
N LEU A 8 33.30 -5.49 -4.79
CA LEU A 8 33.20 -4.03 -4.88
C LEU A 8 31.99 -3.60 -5.73
N GLY A 9 31.74 -4.28 -6.84
CA GLY A 9 30.57 -4.02 -7.69
C GLY A 9 29.24 -4.33 -7.01
N THR A 10 29.16 -5.41 -6.20
CA THR A 10 27.95 -5.75 -5.45
C THR A 10 27.67 -4.79 -4.30
N ALA A 11 28.71 -4.33 -3.59
CA ALA A 11 28.56 -3.38 -2.48
C ALA A 11 28.11 -2.00 -2.98
N GLN A 12 28.65 -1.57 -4.12
CA GLN A 12 28.31 -0.28 -4.73
C GLN A 12 26.87 -0.27 -5.28
N ASN A 13 26.40 -1.38 -5.85
CA ASN A 13 25.01 -1.54 -6.28
C ASN A 13 24.01 -1.52 -5.12
N LEU A 14 24.37 -2.09 -3.96
CA LEU A 14 23.53 -2.06 -2.76
C LEU A 14 23.44 -0.65 -2.17
N GLN A 15 24.56 0.08 -2.14
CA GLN A 15 24.57 1.47 -1.69
C GLN A 15 23.75 2.38 -2.62
N ASP A 16 23.86 2.20 -3.93
CA ASP A 16 23.08 2.97 -4.91
C ASP A 16 21.57 2.70 -4.78
N LEU A 17 21.20 1.41 -4.61
CA LEU A 17 19.81 1.03 -4.36
C LEU A 17 19.26 1.64 -3.07
N GLN A 18 20.05 1.60 -1.99
CA GLN A 18 19.66 2.16 -0.71
C GLN A 18 19.54 3.69 -0.77
N GLN A 19 20.46 4.37 -1.45
CA GLN A 19 20.40 5.81 -1.67
C GLN A 19 19.14 6.18 -2.47
N ARG A 20 18.84 5.44 -3.54
CA ARG A 20 17.60 5.62 -4.32
C ARG A 20 16.35 5.38 -3.48
N LEU A 21 16.38 4.36 -2.62
CA LEU A 21 15.26 4.03 -1.74
C LEU A 21 14.96 5.17 -0.77
N MET A 22 15.98 5.82 -0.21
CA MET A 22 15.81 6.94 0.72
C MET A 22 15.51 8.28 0.03
N SER A 23 15.91 8.46 -1.23
CA SER A 23 15.64 9.68 -1.99
C SER A 23 14.34 9.67 -2.79
N SER A 24 13.67 8.51 -2.92
CA SER A 24 12.45 8.34 -3.74
C SER A 24 11.23 7.97 -2.90
N GLY A 25 10.03 8.05 -3.49
CA GLY A 25 8.77 7.59 -2.88
C GLY A 25 8.37 8.34 -1.61
N HIS A 26 8.55 9.66 -1.63
CA HIS A 26 8.16 10.59 -0.56
C HIS A 26 6.72 11.12 -0.72
N GLU A 27 6.09 10.81 -1.85
CA GLU A 27 4.72 11.20 -2.19
C GLU A 27 3.88 9.96 -2.41
N ARG A 28 2.61 10.04 -2.02
CA ARG A 28 1.67 8.93 -2.20
C ARG A 28 1.19 8.85 -3.65
N PRO A 29 0.99 7.63 -4.18
CA PRO A 29 0.56 7.43 -5.56
C PRO A 29 -0.86 7.98 -5.80
N GLU A 30 -1.14 8.42 -7.03
CA GLU A 30 -2.45 8.97 -7.41
C GLU A 30 -3.62 7.99 -7.16
N GLY A 31 -3.36 6.68 -7.24
CA GLY A 31 -4.34 5.63 -6.98
C GLY A 31 -4.93 5.64 -5.55
N GLU A 32 -4.27 6.32 -4.61
CA GLU A 32 -4.75 6.49 -3.23
C GLU A 32 -5.59 7.76 -3.02
N ARG A 33 -5.78 8.57 -4.07
CA ARG A 33 -6.74 9.69 -4.04
C ARG A 33 -8.14 9.18 -4.33
N CYS A 34 -9.10 9.73 -3.59
CA CYS A 34 -10.51 9.51 -3.93
C CYS A 34 -10.82 10.27 -5.24
N PRO A 35 -11.30 9.62 -6.32
CA PRO A 35 -11.54 10.28 -7.61
C PRO A 35 -12.77 11.20 -7.62
N ILE A 36 -13.47 11.35 -6.49
CA ILE A 36 -14.61 12.27 -6.35
C ILE A 36 -14.20 13.58 -5.71
N CYS A 37 -13.41 13.53 -4.62
CA CYS A 37 -12.93 14.75 -3.94
C CYS A 37 -11.47 15.10 -4.27
N PHE A 38 -10.75 14.23 -4.99
CA PHE A 38 -9.33 14.36 -5.36
C PHE A 38 -8.35 14.44 -4.19
N LEU A 39 -8.83 14.26 -2.95
CA LEU A 39 -8.00 14.22 -1.74
C LEU A 39 -7.46 12.80 -1.51
N LEU A 40 -6.22 12.72 -1.04
CA LEU A 40 -5.62 11.48 -0.52
C LEU A 40 -6.50 10.88 0.57
N ILE A 41 -6.65 9.56 0.59
CA ILE A 41 -7.47 8.85 1.59
C ILE A 41 -6.60 8.58 2.82
N GLU A 42 -7.13 8.86 4.02
CA GLU A 42 -6.45 8.64 5.29
C GLU A 42 -5.99 7.18 5.45
N PHE A 43 -4.85 6.98 6.14
CA PHE A 43 -4.42 5.64 6.57
C PHE A 43 -5.20 5.18 7.82
N ALA A 44 -5.60 3.92 7.92
CA ALA A 44 -5.44 2.86 6.94
C ALA A 44 -6.45 2.99 5.78
N VAL A 45 -5.96 3.05 4.54
CA VAL A 45 -6.78 3.36 3.35
C VAL A 45 -7.99 2.43 3.21
N ASN A 46 -7.85 1.15 3.55
CA ASN A 46 -8.93 0.17 3.47
C ASN A 46 -10.05 0.36 4.52
N GLU A 47 -9.77 1.04 5.64
CA GLU A 47 -10.78 1.34 6.67
C GLU A 47 -11.58 2.59 6.30
N HIS A 48 -10.95 3.54 5.60
CA HIS A 48 -11.55 4.81 5.20
C HIS A 48 -12.07 4.83 3.75
N SER A 49 -12.10 3.68 3.06
CA SER A 49 -12.55 3.59 1.67
C SER A 49 -13.12 2.25 1.26
N LYS A 50 -13.78 2.24 0.10
CA LYS A 50 -14.30 1.03 -0.56
C LYS A 50 -13.87 0.98 -2.02
N ILE A 51 -13.37 -0.18 -2.45
CA ILE A 51 -13.14 -0.47 -3.87
C ILE A 51 -14.49 -0.80 -4.52
N ASN A 52 -14.82 -0.10 -5.60
CA ASN A 52 -16.01 -0.38 -6.39
C ASN A 52 -15.64 -1.28 -7.58
N VAL A 53 -16.02 -2.55 -7.50
CA VAL A 53 -15.67 -3.58 -8.49
C VAL A 53 -16.22 -3.32 -9.91
N CYS A 54 -17.19 -2.41 -10.06
CA CYS A 54 -17.63 -1.98 -11.40
C CYS A 54 -16.51 -1.32 -12.20
N CYS A 55 -15.57 -0.65 -11.52
CA CYS A 55 -14.59 0.26 -12.13
C CYS A 55 -13.20 0.22 -11.48
N MET A 56 -13.00 -0.65 -10.49
CA MET A 56 -11.82 -0.70 -9.61
C MET A 56 -11.44 0.62 -8.95
N LYS A 57 -12.34 1.61 -8.90
CA LYS A 57 -12.07 2.87 -8.22
C LYS A 57 -12.33 2.76 -6.73
N ARG A 58 -11.35 3.21 -5.97
CA ARG A 58 -11.39 3.35 -4.53
C ARG A 58 -12.01 4.69 -4.15
N LEU A 59 -13.12 4.64 -3.42
CA LEU A 59 -13.84 5.83 -2.98
C LEU A 59 -13.78 5.94 -1.47
N CYS A 60 -13.45 7.13 -0.95
CA CYS A 60 -13.48 7.35 0.50
C CYS A 60 -14.92 7.25 1.05
N ASN A 61 -15.06 6.79 2.29
CA ASN A 61 -16.36 6.58 2.94
C ASN A 61 -17.19 7.88 2.97
N GLY A 62 -16.54 9.05 3.10
CA GLY A 62 -17.23 10.34 3.04
C GLY A 62 -17.90 10.63 1.71
N CYS A 63 -17.22 10.41 0.59
CA CYS A 63 -17.84 10.59 -0.73
C CYS A 63 -18.93 9.55 -1.01
N ASP A 64 -18.74 8.30 -0.55
CA ASP A 64 -19.76 7.26 -0.64
C ASP A 64 -21.02 7.63 0.15
N LEU A 65 -20.85 8.09 1.40
CA LEU A 65 -21.94 8.55 2.26
C LEU A 65 -22.69 9.74 1.65
N ALA A 66 -21.97 10.78 1.22
CA ALA A 66 -22.57 11.97 0.64
C ALA A 66 -23.37 11.65 -0.63
N ALA A 67 -22.90 10.69 -1.43
CA ALA A 67 -23.62 10.21 -2.60
C ALA A 67 -24.93 9.49 -2.22
N ARG A 68 -24.89 8.60 -1.24
CA ARG A 68 -26.08 7.87 -0.74
C ARG A 68 -27.13 8.82 -0.16
N GLN A 69 -26.71 9.84 0.59
CA GLN A 69 -27.61 10.86 1.16
C GLN A 69 -28.35 11.66 0.07
N ARG A 70 -27.77 11.77 -1.13
CA ARG A 70 -28.39 12.40 -2.30
C ARG A 70 -29.25 11.42 -3.12
N GLY A 71 -29.52 10.23 -2.60
CA GLY A 71 -30.37 9.22 -3.24
C GLY A 71 -29.67 8.37 -4.31
N LEU A 72 -28.34 8.46 -4.45
CA LEU A 72 -27.60 7.62 -5.40
C LEU A 72 -27.56 6.17 -4.90
N ARG A 73 -28.17 5.26 -5.67
CA ARG A 73 -28.14 3.81 -5.44
C ARG A 73 -27.24 3.17 -6.51
N GLY A 74 -26.03 2.76 -6.12
CA GLY A 74 -25.00 2.25 -7.03
C GLY A 74 -23.64 2.91 -6.78
N CYS A 75 -22.66 2.63 -7.64
CA CYS A 75 -21.33 3.19 -7.50
C CYS A 75 -21.36 4.72 -7.70
N PRO A 76 -20.87 5.52 -6.73
CA PRO A 76 -20.85 6.97 -6.87
C PRO A 76 -20.02 7.51 -8.04
N PHE A 77 -19.04 6.73 -8.50
CA PHE A 77 -18.16 7.09 -9.61
C PHE A 77 -18.76 6.67 -10.97
N CYS A 78 -18.94 5.36 -11.18
CA CYS A 78 -19.32 4.79 -12.48
C CYS A 78 -20.84 4.72 -12.70
N ARG A 79 -21.66 4.99 -11.66
CA ARG A 79 -23.14 4.86 -11.63
C ARG A 79 -23.69 3.45 -11.88
N THR A 80 -22.85 2.45 -12.13
CA THR A 80 -23.28 1.04 -12.22
C THR A 80 -23.85 0.58 -10.87
N PRO A 81 -24.97 -0.15 -10.86
CA PRO A 81 -25.49 -0.80 -9.66
C PRO A 81 -24.44 -1.69 -8.99
N HIS A 82 -24.45 -1.74 -7.66
CA HIS A 82 -23.57 -2.65 -6.93
C HIS A 82 -23.99 -4.11 -7.18
N PRO A 83 -23.04 -5.06 -7.29
CA PRO A 83 -23.38 -6.47 -7.40
C PRO A 83 -24.06 -6.93 -6.11
N HIS A 84 -25.03 -7.85 -6.24
CA HIS A 84 -25.81 -8.37 -5.12
C HIS A 84 -25.30 -9.71 -4.60
N ASP A 85 -24.38 -10.35 -5.32
CA ASP A 85 -23.81 -11.65 -4.98
C ASP A 85 -22.35 -11.78 -5.48
N ASP A 86 -21.71 -12.86 -5.03
CA ASP A 86 -20.32 -13.19 -5.34
C ASP A 86 -20.09 -13.45 -6.83
N ALA A 87 -21.04 -14.13 -7.50
CA ALA A 87 -20.94 -14.44 -8.93
C ALA A 87 -20.96 -13.18 -9.79
N SER A 88 -21.88 -12.26 -9.51
CA SER A 88 -21.99 -10.95 -10.15
C SER A 88 -20.76 -10.10 -9.88
N THR A 89 -20.22 -10.15 -8.65
CA THR A 89 -18.96 -9.49 -8.30
C THR A 89 -17.81 -10.03 -9.14
N LEU A 90 -17.68 -11.35 -9.25
CA LEU A 90 -16.63 -12.00 -10.02
C LEU A 90 -16.72 -11.66 -11.51
N VAL A 91 -17.93 -11.67 -12.08
CA VAL A 91 -18.16 -11.26 -13.49
C VAL A 91 -17.72 -9.81 -13.73
N MET A 92 -17.99 -8.89 -12.80
CA MET A 92 -17.54 -7.49 -12.94
C MET A 92 -16.01 -7.37 -12.84
N VAL A 93 -15.39 -8.11 -11.92
CA VAL A 93 -13.92 -8.17 -11.78
C VAL A 93 -13.29 -8.73 -13.05
N GLN A 94 -13.80 -9.86 -13.58
CA GLN A 94 -13.26 -10.50 -14.76
C GLN A 94 -13.29 -9.57 -15.97
N LYS A 95 -14.38 -8.82 -16.17
CA LYS A 95 -14.46 -7.80 -17.24
C LYS A 95 -13.37 -6.73 -17.17
N ARG A 96 -12.81 -6.46 -15.98
CA ARG A 96 -11.71 -5.50 -15.78
C ARG A 96 -10.35 -6.20 -15.97
N VAL A 97 -10.22 -7.43 -15.50
CA VAL A 97 -9.06 -8.30 -15.75
C VAL A 97 -8.84 -8.50 -17.25
N ASP A 98 -9.90 -8.80 -18.02
CA ASP A 98 -9.84 -8.99 -19.47
C ASP A 98 -9.39 -7.71 -20.22
N LYS A 99 -9.48 -6.55 -19.57
CA LYS A 99 -9.00 -5.26 -20.10
C LYS A 99 -7.60 -4.88 -19.60
N GLY A 100 -6.93 -5.76 -18.86
CA GLY A 100 -5.58 -5.50 -18.33
C GLY A 100 -5.55 -4.51 -17.16
N ASP A 101 -6.66 -4.32 -16.44
CA ASP A 101 -6.69 -3.46 -15.26
C ASP A 101 -5.85 -4.09 -14.12
N ALA A 102 -4.70 -3.48 -13.82
CA ALA A 102 -3.74 -4.02 -12.85
C ALA A 102 -4.34 -4.20 -11.44
N ASP A 103 -5.20 -3.28 -11.00
CA ASP A 103 -5.86 -3.35 -9.70
C ASP A 103 -6.93 -4.45 -9.68
N ALA A 104 -7.64 -4.66 -10.80
CA ALA A 104 -8.55 -5.79 -10.93
C ALA A 104 -7.84 -7.14 -10.86
N ILE A 105 -6.69 -7.26 -11.55
CA ILE A 105 -5.86 -8.46 -11.55
C ILE A 105 -5.35 -8.73 -10.13
N SER A 106 -4.86 -7.69 -9.44
CA SER A 106 -4.41 -7.79 -8.05
C SER A 106 -5.55 -8.19 -7.10
N PHE A 107 -6.72 -7.57 -7.27
CA PHE A 107 -7.92 -7.89 -6.51
C PHE A 107 -8.34 -9.34 -6.71
N LEU A 108 -8.35 -9.84 -7.96
CA LEU A 108 -8.68 -11.23 -8.26
C LEU A 108 -7.67 -12.19 -7.62
N GLY A 109 -6.37 -11.88 -7.69
CA GLY A 109 -5.32 -12.64 -7.01
C GLY A 109 -5.60 -12.80 -5.51
N ARG A 110 -6.00 -11.71 -4.84
CA ARG A 110 -6.41 -11.76 -3.42
C ARG A 110 -7.65 -12.63 -3.17
N LYS A 111 -8.58 -12.73 -4.13
CA LYS A 111 -9.75 -13.62 -4.00
C LYS A 111 -9.37 -15.09 -4.14
N TYR A 112 -8.47 -15.44 -5.06
CA TYR A 112 -7.88 -16.79 -5.13
C TYR A 112 -7.10 -17.13 -3.86
N PHE A 113 -6.26 -16.21 -3.37
CA PHE A 113 -5.49 -16.43 -2.14
C PHE A 113 -6.36 -16.76 -0.93
N GLY A 114 -7.50 -16.07 -0.81
CA GLY A 114 -8.42 -16.22 0.32
C GLY A 114 -9.59 -17.20 0.12
N GLY A 115 -9.73 -17.80 -1.07
CA GLY A 115 -10.90 -18.61 -1.43
C GLY A 115 -12.23 -17.85 -1.28
N LYS A 116 -12.33 -16.67 -1.91
CA LYS A 116 -13.49 -15.76 -1.80
C LYS A 116 -14.20 -15.62 -3.15
N LEU A 117 -15.43 -15.08 -3.15
CA LEU A 117 -16.27 -14.94 -4.35
C LEU A 117 -16.66 -16.29 -4.99
N GLY A 118 -16.85 -17.33 -4.17
CA GLY A 118 -17.09 -18.69 -4.64
C GLY A 118 -15.89 -19.40 -5.28
N LEU A 119 -14.70 -18.78 -5.26
CA LEU A 119 -13.46 -19.39 -5.74
C LEU A 119 -12.85 -20.32 -4.69
N THR A 120 -12.30 -21.45 -5.15
CA THR A 120 -11.43 -22.29 -4.33
C THR A 120 -10.13 -21.55 -4.02
N LYS A 121 -9.60 -21.74 -2.80
CA LYS A 121 -8.31 -21.17 -2.41
C LYS A 121 -7.20 -21.74 -3.32
N ASP A 122 -6.45 -20.85 -3.96
CA ASP A 122 -5.32 -21.18 -4.84
C ASP A 122 -4.23 -20.11 -4.71
N VAL A 123 -3.16 -20.43 -3.98
CA VAL A 123 -2.05 -19.50 -3.72
C VAL A 123 -1.14 -19.34 -4.94
N SER A 124 -0.90 -20.42 -5.69
CA SER A 124 -0.09 -20.38 -6.91
C SER A 124 -0.74 -19.46 -7.94
N ARG A 125 -2.05 -19.59 -8.15
CA ARG A 125 -2.79 -18.70 -9.05
C ARG A 125 -2.80 -17.26 -8.57
N ALA A 126 -2.89 -17.03 -7.26
CA ALA A 126 -2.80 -15.69 -6.70
C ALA A 126 -1.46 -15.01 -7.00
N ILE A 127 -0.35 -15.74 -6.84
CA ILE A 127 1.01 -15.26 -7.12
C ILE A 127 1.21 -14.95 -8.60
N GLU A 128 0.71 -15.79 -9.49
CA GLU A 128 0.72 -15.51 -10.95
C GLU A 128 0.03 -14.19 -11.26
N LEU A 129 -1.20 -14.02 -10.75
CA LEU A 129 -1.97 -12.80 -10.97
C LEU A 129 -1.29 -11.58 -10.37
N TRP A 130 -0.77 -11.67 -9.14
CA TRP A 130 -0.04 -10.55 -8.54
C TRP A 130 1.25 -10.22 -9.27
N THR A 131 1.95 -11.22 -9.83
CA THR A 131 3.15 -10.98 -10.64
C THR A 131 2.79 -10.17 -11.89
N VAL A 132 1.74 -10.57 -12.61
CA VAL A 132 1.23 -9.81 -13.77
C VAL A 132 0.77 -8.41 -13.37
N ALA A 133 0.02 -8.27 -12.27
CA ALA A 133 -0.43 -6.96 -11.79
C ALA A 133 0.73 -6.04 -11.41
N ALA A 134 1.78 -6.58 -10.77
CA ALA A 134 2.99 -5.84 -10.42
C ALA A 134 3.75 -5.37 -11.68
N GLU A 135 3.87 -6.23 -12.69
CA GLU A 135 4.45 -5.86 -14.00
C GLU A 135 3.66 -4.75 -14.70
N LEU A 136 2.34 -4.70 -14.48
CA LEU A 136 1.45 -3.64 -14.96
C LEU A 136 1.41 -2.40 -14.04
N GLY A 137 2.23 -2.37 -12.98
CA GLY A 137 2.40 -1.21 -12.10
C GLY A 137 1.55 -1.19 -10.83
N SER A 138 0.88 -2.30 -10.46
CA SER A 138 0.12 -2.36 -9.20
C SER A 138 1.07 -2.44 -8.00
N LEU A 139 1.11 -1.36 -7.20
CA LEU A 139 1.90 -1.28 -5.97
C LEU A 139 1.35 -2.21 -4.88
N ASP A 140 0.02 -2.35 -4.79
CA ASP A 140 -0.65 -3.32 -3.91
C ASP A 140 -0.20 -4.75 -4.24
N ALA A 141 -0.01 -5.09 -5.52
CA ALA A 141 0.47 -6.41 -5.92
C ALA A 141 1.92 -6.67 -5.50
N HIS A 142 2.80 -5.67 -5.64
CA HIS A 142 4.15 -5.76 -5.08
C HIS A 142 4.12 -5.96 -3.57
N ASP A 143 3.25 -5.26 -2.84
CA ASP A 143 3.14 -5.43 -1.38
C ASP A 143 2.70 -6.83 -0.98
N LEU A 144 1.69 -7.38 -1.67
CA LEU A 144 1.18 -8.73 -1.45
C LEU A 144 2.23 -9.80 -1.75
N LEU A 145 2.94 -9.69 -2.88
CA LEU A 145 4.07 -10.57 -3.20
C LEU A 145 5.17 -10.45 -2.16
N GLY A 146 5.49 -9.23 -1.74
CA GLY A 146 6.47 -8.94 -0.71
C GLY A 146 6.17 -9.68 0.58
N HIS A 147 4.94 -9.56 1.06
CA HIS A 147 4.46 -10.24 2.25
C HIS A 147 4.47 -11.76 2.09
N THR A 148 3.91 -12.30 1.02
CA THR A 148 3.80 -13.74 0.78
C THR A 148 5.17 -14.43 0.74
N TYR A 149 6.15 -13.88 0.03
CA TYR A 149 7.51 -14.45 0.02
C TYR A 149 8.23 -14.23 1.35
N TYR A 150 8.03 -13.10 2.03
CA TYR A 150 8.70 -12.81 3.29
C TYR A 150 8.25 -13.75 4.43
N THR A 151 6.98 -14.13 4.46
CA THR A 151 6.41 -15.00 5.50
C THR A 151 6.34 -16.47 5.11
N GLY A 152 6.44 -16.80 3.81
CA GLY A 152 6.20 -18.14 3.30
C GLY A 152 4.72 -18.56 3.37
N ASP A 153 3.78 -17.62 3.29
CA ASP A 153 2.35 -17.94 3.37
C ASP A 153 1.85 -18.64 2.09
N GLY A 154 1.83 -19.97 2.14
CA GLY A 154 1.41 -20.83 1.03
C GLY A 154 2.48 -21.05 -0.04
N VAL A 155 3.71 -20.61 0.20
CA VAL A 155 4.91 -20.87 -0.63
C VAL A 155 6.14 -21.04 0.26
N GLU A 156 7.26 -21.49 -0.32
CA GLU A 156 8.55 -21.47 0.39
C GLU A 156 8.95 -20.03 0.76
N GLU A 157 9.44 -19.85 1.98
CA GLU A 157 9.91 -18.54 2.46
C GLU A 157 11.13 -18.09 1.65
N ASP A 158 11.04 -16.88 1.10
CA ASP A 158 12.13 -16.20 0.38
C ASP A 158 12.11 -14.71 0.78
N LYS A 159 12.67 -14.43 1.97
CA LYS A 159 12.75 -13.07 2.51
C LYS A 159 13.44 -12.08 1.56
N PRO A 160 14.60 -12.39 0.95
CA PRO A 160 15.23 -11.48 -0.02
C PRO A 160 14.30 -11.10 -1.18
N ARG A 161 13.56 -12.07 -1.75
CA ARG A 161 12.58 -11.79 -2.81
C ARG A 161 11.43 -10.93 -2.30
N GLY A 162 10.92 -11.22 -1.11
CA GLY A 162 9.86 -10.42 -0.49
C GLY A 162 10.27 -8.95 -0.29
N ILE A 163 11.46 -8.74 0.30
CA ILE A 163 12.06 -7.40 0.49
C ILE A 163 12.21 -6.66 -0.84
N ARG A 164 12.64 -7.34 -1.91
CA ARG A 164 12.79 -6.73 -3.23
C ARG A 164 11.47 -6.19 -3.78
N HIS A 165 10.37 -6.93 -3.63
CA HIS A 165 9.05 -6.43 -4.05
C HIS A 165 8.62 -5.22 -3.23
N TRP A 166 8.85 -5.22 -1.92
CA TRP A 166 8.58 -4.04 -1.08
C TRP A 166 9.43 -2.83 -1.46
N GLN A 167 10.71 -3.02 -1.77
CA GLN A 167 11.59 -1.94 -2.26
C GLN A 167 11.05 -1.33 -3.56
N GLN A 168 10.58 -2.14 -4.51
CA GLN A 168 10.01 -1.68 -5.78
C GLN A 168 8.73 -0.86 -5.59
N ALA A 169 7.87 -1.23 -4.63
CA ALA A 169 6.68 -0.45 -4.32
C ALA A 169 7.02 0.84 -3.53
N ALA A 170 7.94 0.71 -2.57
CA ALA A 170 8.36 1.80 -1.70
C ALA A 170 8.96 2.96 -2.51
N VAL A 171 9.85 2.71 -3.48
CA VAL A 171 10.43 3.78 -4.33
C VAL A 171 9.37 4.56 -5.13
N GLN A 172 8.18 3.98 -5.32
CA GLN A 172 7.03 4.61 -5.99
C GLN A 172 6.01 5.20 -5.01
N GLY A 173 6.34 5.28 -3.72
CA GLY A 173 5.49 5.92 -2.72
C GLY A 173 4.51 5.00 -2.00
N HIS A 174 4.64 3.68 -2.12
CA HIS A 174 3.77 2.76 -1.39
C HIS A 174 4.12 2.71 0.10
N ALA A 175 3.31 3.36 0.93
CA ALA A 175 3.58 3.56 2.35
C ALA A 175 3.61 2.26 3.16
N LEU A 176 2.73 1.29 2.85
CA LEU A 176 2.71 0.01 3.57
C LEU A 176 3.96 -0.82 3.30
N SER A 177 4.43 -0.87 2.06
CA SER A 177 5.69 -1.54 1.75
C SER A 177 6.89 -0.83 2.39
N ARG A 178 6.85 0.52 2.48
CA ARG A 178 7.86 1.30 3.20
C ARG A 178 7.89 0.94 4.69
N HIS A 179 6.72 0.81 5.32
CA HIS A 179 6.58 0.36 6.70
C HIS A 179 7.14 -1.07 6.88
N ASN A 180 6.82 -1.98 5.96
CA ASN A 180 7.36 -3.35 6.01
C ASN A 180 8.90 -3.36 5.97
N LEU A 181 9.53 -2.49 5.17
CA LEU A 181 10.99 -2.32 5.17
C LEU A 181 11.51 -1.78 6.51
N ASP A 182 10.83 -0.82 7.14
CA ASP A 182 11.20 -0.34 8.48
C ASP A 182 11.22 -1.48 9.51
N VAL A 183 10.20 -2.34 9.47
CA VAL A 183 10.07 -3.49 10.37
C VAL A 183 11.22 -4.48 10.17
N VAL A 184 11.63 -4.70 8.92
CA VAL A 184 12.80 -5.55 8.59
C VAL A 184 14.08 -4.93 9.14
N GLU A 185 14.36 -3.66 8.85
CA GLU A 185 15.57 -2.98 9.31
C GLU A 185 15.63 -2.92 10.84
N HIS A 186 14.50 -2.67 11.50
CA HIS A 186 14.40 -2.66 12.96
C HIS A 186 14.72 -4.03 13.57
N LYS A 187 14.21 -5.11 12.99
CA LYS A 187 14.51 -6.49 13.43
C LYS A 187 15.98 -6.86 13.25
N ASN A 188 16.61 -6.32 12.20
CA ASN A 188 18.03 -6.52 11.94
C ASN A 188 18.95 -5.65 12.82
N GLY A 189 18.38 -4.75 13.63
CA GLY A 189 19.14 -3.80 14.47
C GLY A 189 19.65 -2.57 13.70
N ASN A 190 19.24 -2.40 12.44
CA ASN A 190 19.60 -1.27 11.59
C ASN A 190 18.71 -0.06 11.89
N TYR A 191 18.79 0.44 13.13
CA TYR A 191 17.89 1.46 13.64
C TYR A 191 17.95 2.77 12.85
N ASP A 192 19.12 3.16 12.36
CA ASP A 192 19.27 4.37 11.55
C ASP A 192 18.44 4.30 10.25
N LEU A 193 18.39 3.14 9.60
CA LEU A 193 17.59 2.91 8.40
C LEU A 193 16.11 2.75 8.71
N ALA A 194 15.79 2.04 9.79
CA ALA A 194 14.41 1.90 10.24
C ALA A 194 13.77 3.28 10.52
N VAL A 195 14.51 4.20 11.15
CA VAL A 195 14.02 5.56 11.41
C VAL A 195 13.79 6.34 10.12
N GLN A 196 14.67 6.21 9.13
CA GLN A 196 14.50 6.89 7.83
C GLN A 196 13.23 6.40 7.12
N HIS A 197 13.00 5.08 7.09
CA HIS A 197 11.78 4.51 6.53
C HIS A 197 10.53 5.04 7.25
N ARG A 198 10.52 5.07 8.58
CA ARG A 198 9.40 5.59 9.37
C ARG A 198 9.16 7.08 9.14
N MET A 199 10.20 7.89 9.01
CA MET A 199 10.05 9.33 8.74
C MET A 199 9.35 9.56 7.39
N ILE A 200 9.74 8.83 6.35
CA ILE A 200 9.10 8.90 5.03
C ILE A 200 7.63 8.47 5.11
N SER A 201 7.34 7.34 5.75
CA SER A 201 5.96 6.86 5.94
C SER A 201 5.10 7.80 6.80
N ALA A 202 5.66 8.37 7.87
CA ALA A 202 4.98 9.34 8.72
C ALA A 202 4.63 10.61 7.94
N LYS A 203 5.53 11.10 7.07
CA LYS A 203 5.26 12.22 6.16
C LYS A 203 4.17 11.92 5.13
N MET A 204 3.88 10.65 4.85
CA MET A 204 2.73 10.23 4.04
C MET A 204 1.42 10.11 4.85
N GLY A 205 1.46 10.39 6.16
CA GLY A 205 0.29 10.31 7.04
C GLY A 205 0.08 8.94 7.70
N ASP A 206 1.09 8.06 7.73
CA ASP A 206 1.00 6.81 8.48
C ASP A 206 1.25 7.05 9.99
N GLN A 207 0.18 6.93 10.78
CA GLN A 207 0.21 7.12 12.23
C GLN A 207 1.05 6.05 12.94
N GLY A 208 1.12 4.82 12.39
CA GLY A 208 1.93 3.74 12.91
C GLY A 208 3.42 4.09 12.91
N SER A 209 3.92 4.57 11.78
CA SER A 209 5.30 5.03 11.61
C SER A 209 5.66 6.22 12.49
N LEU A 210 4.74 7.18 12.69
CA LEU A 210 4.96 8.28 13.64
C LEU A 210 5.11 7.77 15.08
N ASN A 211 4.22 6.87 15.52
CA ASN A 211 4.28 6.27 16.85
C ASN A 211 5.57 5.44 17.02
N GLY A 212 5.94 4.69 15.99
CA GLY A 212 7.20 3.97 15.96
C GLY A 212 8.43 4.89 16.08
N THR A 213 8.43 6.04 15.41
CA THR A 213 9.52 7.03 15.51
C THR A 213 9.61 7.60 16.92
N LYS A 214 8.46 7.90 17.55
CA LYS A 214 8.37 8.34 18.95
C LYS A 214 8.98 7.30 19.90
N ASP A 215 8.70 6.02 19.70
CA ASP A 215 9.23 4.95 20.54
C ASP A 215 10.74 4.75 20.35
N MET A 216 11.24 4.90 19.12
CA MET A 216 12.68 4.89 18.86
C MET A 216 13.39 6.08 19.52
N PHE A 217 12.80 7.27 19.50
CA PHE A 217 13.32 8.45 20.20
C PHE A 217 13.42 8.20 21.72
N LYS A 218 12.37 7.65 22.34
CA LYS A 218 12.38 7.30 23.77
C LYS A 218 13.48 6.30 24.15
N ARG A 219 13.82 5.39 23.23
CA ARG A 219 14.86 4.37 23.43
C ARG A 219 16.27 4.83 23.05
N GLY A 220 16.42 6.09 22.57
CA GLY A 220 17.71 6.64 22.13
C GLY A 220 18.16 6.17 20.74
N HIS A 221 17.29 5.50 19.99
CA HIS A 221 17.55 5.06 18.61
C HIS A 221 17.16 6.10 17.54
N ALA A 222 16.49 7.18 17.96
CA ALA A 222 16.18 8.31 17.09
C ALA A 222 16.56 9.61 17.80
N THR A 223 16.95 10.61 17.02
CA THR A 223 17.21 11.96 17.52
C THR A 223 15.92 12.74 17.72
N LYS A 224 15.98 13.80 18.55
CA LYS A 224 14.87 14.74 18.72
C LYS A 224 14.49 15.41 17.39
N ALA A 225 15.48 15.71 16.54
CA ALA A 225 15.25 16.32 15.23
C ALA A 225 14.45 15.40 14.30
N GLN A 226 14.84 14.13 14.19
CA GLN A 226 14.13 13.12 13.38
C GLN A 226 12.68 12.95 13.83
N TYR A 227 12.43 12.88 15.14
CA TYR A 227 11.06 12.79 15.65
C TYR A 227 10.24 14.06 15.37
N ALA A 228 10.84 15.25 15.54
CA ALA A 228 10.18 16.51 15.24
C ALA A 228 9.81 16.62 13.75
N GLU A 229 10.72 16.22 12.85
CA GLU A 229 10.48 16.20 11.41
C GLU A 229 9.34 15.24 11.03
N ALA A 230 9.36 14.00 11.55
CA ALA A 230 8.28 13.04 11.32
C ALA A 230 6.93 13.57 11.81
N LEU A 231 6.90 14.23 12.97
CA LEU A 231 5.69 14.80 13.53
C LEU A 231 5.14 15.97 12.70
N MET A 232 6.00 16.83 12.16
CA MET A 232 5.58 17.92 11.28
C MET A 232 5.03 17.36 9.97
N GLY A 233 5.77 16.48 9.29
CA GLY A 233 5.31 15.87 8.04
C GLY A 233 3.99 15.12 8.19
N TYR A 234 3.79 14.40 9.30
CA TYR A 234 2.52 13.75 9.59
C TYR A 234 1.36 14.75 9.74
N ARG A 235 1.58 15.86 10.44
CA ARG A 235 0.55 16.90 10.62
C ARG A 235 0.15 17.51 9.28
N ASP A 236 1.12 17.83 8.43
CA ASP A 236 0.89 18.39 7.10
C ASP A 236 0.07 17.41 6.25
N ALA A 237 0.44 16.13 6.23
CA ALA A 237 -0.30 15.09 5.51
C ALA A 237 -1.74 14.93 6.02
N VAL A 238 -1.96 14.92 7.34
CA VAL A 238 -3.30 14.84 7.93
C VAL A 238 -4.14 16.06 7.54
N GLU A 239 -3.55 17.26 7.53
CA GLU A 239 -4.25 18.48 7.11
C GLU A 239 -4.70 18.39 5.66
N GLU A 240 -3.82 17.95 4.75
CA GLU A 240 -4.13 17.76 3.32
C GLU A 240 -5.22 16.71 3.06
N MET A 241 -5.40 15.75 3.98
CA MET A 241 -6.40 14.69 3.86
C MET A 241 -7.78 15.05 4.44
N LYS A 242 -7.93 16.21 5.10
CA LYS A 242 -9.19 16.61 5.73
C LYS A 242 -10.32 16.75 4.72
N SER A 243 -11.48 16.22 5.07
CA SER A 243 -12.70 16.35 4.27
C SER A 243 -13.92 16.43 5.19
N PRO A 244 -14.79 17.45 5.05
CA PRO A 244 -16.02 17.53 5.82
C PRO A 244 -16.90 16.28 5.70
N GLN A 245 -16.92 15.66 4.53
CA GLN A 245 -17.69 14.44 4.30
C GLN A 245 -17.09 13.22 5.02
N ARG A 246 -15.75 13.16 5.16
CA ARG A 246 -15.10 12.09 5.91
C ARG A 246 -15.30 12.26 7.41
N GLU A 247 -15.23 13.49 7.92
CA GLU A 247 -15.54 13.79 9.32
C GLU A 247 -17.01 13.47 9.66
N GLU A 248 -17.93 13.75 8.74
CA GLU A 248 -19.32 13.32 8.85
C GLU A 248 -19.42 11.80 8.94
N ALA A 249 -18.77 11.07 8.02
CA ALA A 249 -18.81 9.61 7.99
C ALA A 249 -18.27 8.99 9.29
N LYS A 250 -17.15 9.51 9.81
CA LYS A 250 -16.61 9.12 11.12
C LYS A 250 -17.60 9.37 12.25
N ARG A 251 -18.24 10.54 12.28
CA ARG A 251 -19.20 10.92 13.32
C ARG A 251 -20.39 9.96 13.41
N ILE A 252 -20.82 9.41 12.27
CA ILE A 252 -21.95 8.48 12.20
C ILE A 252 -21.54 7.00 12.11
N GLY A 253 -20.23 6.69 12.18
CA GLY A 253 -19.71 5.32 12.20
C GLY A 253 -19.72 4.59 10.85
N VAL A 254 -19.48 5.29 9.74
CA VAL A 254 -19.52 4.76 8.35
C VAL A 254 -18.18 4.78 7.64
#